data_AF-A0A527A5C3-F1
#
_entry.id   AF-A0A527A5C3-F1
#
_cell.length_a   1.000
_cell.length_b   1.000
_cell.length_c   1.000
_cell.angle_alpha   90.00
_cell.angle_beta   90.00
_cell.angle_gamma   90.00
#
_symmetry.space_group_name_H-M   'P 1'
#
loop_
_entity.id
_entity.type
_entity.pdbx_description
1 polymer ?
#
loop_
_entity_poly.entity_id
_entity_poly.type
_entity_poly.pdbx_seq_one_letter_code
_entity_poly.pdbx_strand_id
1 'polypeptide(L)'
;PRIDNTLIRALARAFRWKHMLEKGEFATVIELAAAERLDRSFVSHVLQLTLLAPDLVEAIIDGRQSMRVQLQALVRGLPVEWERQRELMASSC
;
A
#
# COMPACT_ATOMS: atom_id res chain seq x y z
N PRO A 1 16.66 14.26 -4.12
CA PRO A 1 15.69 13.25 -3.65
C PRO A 1 14.84 12.73 -4.81
N ARG A 2 15.10 11.50 -5.28
CA ARG A 2 14.32 10.89 -6.36
C ARG A 2 13.03 10.37 -5.73
N ILE A 3 11.92 11.07 -5.96
CA ILE A 3 10.60 10.59 -5.57
C ILE A 3 10.44 9.21 -6.20
N ASP A 4 10.43 8.16 -5.39
CA ASP A 4 10.21 6.81 -5.89
C ASP A 4 8.72 6.70 -6.26
N ASN A 5 8.43 7.05 -7.51
CA ASN A 5 7.08 7.06 -8.07
C ASN A 5 6.39 5.69 -7.95
N THR A 6 7.14 4.62 -7.67
CA THR A 6 6.60 3.27 -7.54
C THR A 6 5.63 3.15 -6.37
N LEU A 7 6.01 3.60 -5.17
CA LEU A 7 5.15 3.48 -3.99
C LEU A 7 3.95 4.43 -4.06
N ILE A 8 4.14 5.66 -4.57
CA ILE A 8 3.04 6.61 -4.78
C ILE A 8 2.01 6.03 -5.77
N ARG A 9 2.46 5.43 -6.88
CA ARG A 9 1.56 4.75 -7.83
C ARG A 9 0.86 3.54 -7.21
N ALA A 10 1.57 2.76 -6.39
CA ALA A 10 0.97 1.64 -5.67
C ALA A 10 -0.11 2.12 -4.70
N LEU A 11 0.13 3.21 -3.97
CA LEU A 11 -0.84 3.81 -3.06
C LEU A 11 -2.07 4.33 -3.81
N ALA A 12 -1.89 5.07 -4.90
CA ALA A 12 -2.98 5.53 -5.74
C ALA A 12 -3.81 4.35 -6.28
N ARG A 13 -3.15 3.27 -6.68
CA ARG A 13 -3.83 2.06 -7.15
C ARG A 13 -4.59 1.35 -6.03
N ALA A 14 -4.02 1.28 -4.82
CA ALA A 14 -4.67 0.70 -3.65
C ALA A 14 -6.00 1.39 -3.33
N PHE A 15 -6.01 2.73 -3.28
CA PHE A 15 -7.24 3.49 -3.03
C PHE A 15 -8.25 3.36 -4.17
N ARG A 16 -7.80 3.36 -5.43
CA ARG A 16 -8.68 3.12 -6.57
C ARG A 16 -9.36 1.76 -6.47
N TRP A 17 -8.59 0.71 -6.20
CA TRP A 17 -9.12 -0.65 -6.08
C TRP A 17 -10.07 -0.81 -4.90
N LYS A 18 -9.75 -0.22 -3.74
CA LYS A 18 -10.66 -0.16 -2.59
C LYS A 18 -11.99 0.45 -2.97
N HIS A 19 -11.97 1.57 -3.68
CA HIS A 19 -13.18 2.25 -4.15
C HIS A 19 -14.00 1.41 -5.13
N MET A 20 -13.35 0.71 -6.06
CA MET A 20 -14.03 -0.19 -6.99
C MET A 20 -14.71 -1.37 -6.26
N LEU A 21 -14.06 -1.93 -5.24
CA LEU A 21 -14.64 -2.97 -4.39
C LEU A 21 -15.80 -2.43 -3.55
N GLU A 22 -15.67 -1.24 -2.95
CA GLU A 22 -16.72 -0.60 -2.16
C GLU A 22 -17.96 -0.24 -2.99
N LYS A 23 -17.77 0.07 -4.27
CA LYS A 23 -18.85 0.28 -5.23
C LYS A 23 -19.47 -1.01 -5.78
N GLY A 24 -18.89 -2.16 -5.49
CA GLY A 24 -19.32 -3.44 -6.05
C GLY A 24 -19.04 -3.58 -7.56
N GLU A 25 -18.12 -2.79 -8.13
CA GLU A 25 -17.64 -2.99 -9.51
C GLU A 25 -16.95 -4.36 -9.65
N PHE A 26 -16.34 -4.82 -8.56
CA PHE A 26 -15.90 -6.20 -8.36
C PHE A 26 -16.43 -6.71 -7.02
N ALA A 27 -16.92 -7.95 -6.98
CA ALA A 27 -17.45 -8.54 -5.76
C ALA A 27 -16.33 -9.06 -4.84
N THR A 28 -15.19 -9.43 -5.40
CA THR A 28 -14.08 -10.02 -4.65
C THR A 28 -12.71 -9.53 -5.11
N VAL A 29 -11.71 -9.66 -4.23
CA VAL A 29 -10.29 -9.43 -4.57
C VAL A 29 -9.82 -10.37 -5.68
N ILE A 30 -10.41 -11.57 -5.80
CA ILE A 30 -10.05 -12.54 -6.85
C ILE A 30 -10.48 -12.01 -8.23
N GLU A 31 -11.70 -11.49 -8.34
CA GLU A 31 -12.21 -10.91 -9.59
C GLU A 31 -11.41 -9.69 -10.02
N LEU A 32 -11.11 -8.80 -9.07
CA LEU A 32 -10.25 -7.65 -9.30
C LEU A 32 -8.85 -8.08 -9.79
N ALA A 33 -8.25 -9.08 -9.15
CA ALA A 33 -6.94 -9.59 -9.55
C ALA A 33 -6.96 -10.20 -10.96
N ALA A 34 -8.01 -10.95 -11.30
CA ALA A 34 -8.19 -11.48 -12.65
C ALA A 34 -8.34 -10.37 -13.70
N ALA A 35 -9.12 -9.32 -13.40
CA ALA A 35 -9.32 -8.18 -14.29
C ALA A 35 -8.03 -7.39 -14.53
N GLU A 36 -7.20 -7.24 -13.49
CA GLU A 36 -5.89 -6.57 -13.57
C GLU A 36 -4.78 -7.48 -14.11
N ARG A 37 -5.06 -8.78 -14.31
CA ARG A 37 -4.08 -9.82 -14.70
C ARG A 37 -2.90 -9.91 -13.73
N LEU A 38 -3.21 -9.89 -12.44
CA LEU A 38 -2.24 -9.93 -11.35
C LEU A 38 -2.53 -11.11 -10.42
N ASP A 39 -1.54 -11.47 -9.62
CA ASP A 39 -1.74 -12.43 -8.55
C ASP A 39 -2.59 -11.84 -7.42
N ARG A 40 -3.50 -12.66 -6.86
CA ARG A 40 -4.35 -12.28 -5.73
C ARG A 40 -3.55 -11.77 -4.54
N SER A 41 -2.41 -12.38 -4.24
CA SER A 41 -1.54 -12.02 -3.11
C SER A 41 -0.94 -10.63 -3.33
N PHE A 42 -0.51 -10.34 -4.55
CA PHE A 42 0.00 -9.01 -4.91
C PHE A 42 -1.08 -7.94 -4.79
N VAL A 43 -2.30 -8.19 -5.29
CA VAL A 43 -3.43 -7.27 -5.13
C VAL A 43 -3.76 -7.04 -3.65
N SER A 44 -3.73 -8.10 -2.84
CA SER A 44 -3.97 -8.02 -1.40
C SER A 44 -2.91 -7.17 -0.69
N HIS A 45 -1.63 -7.33 -1.02
CA HIS A 45 -0.54 -6.52 -0.45
C HIS A 45 -0.68 -5.04 -0.81
N VAL A 46 -1.03 -4.74 -2.06
CA VAL A 46 -1.27 -3.35 -2.47
C VAL A 46 -2.49 -2.77 -1.74
N LEU A 47 -3.60 -3.52 -1.61
CA LEU A 47 -4.78 -3.08 -0.88
C LEU A 47 -4.49 -2.78 0.60
N GLN A 48 -3.55 -3.50 1.24
CA GLN A 48 -3.11 -3.19 2.60
C GLN A 48 -2.50 -1.80 2.76
N LEU A 49 -2.01 -1.17 1.68
CA LEU A 49 -1.53 0.21 1.74
C LEU A 49 -2.65 1.21 2.11
N THR A 50 -3.93 0.83 1.95
CA THR A 50 -5.07 1.65 2.39
C THR A 50 -5.27 1.63 3.92
N LEU A 51 -4.56 0.75 4.64
CA LEU A 51 -4.60 0.61 6.10
C LEU A 51 -3.46 1.38 6.80
N LEU A 52 -2.64 2.10 6.03
CA LEU A 52 -1.58 2.93 6.57
C LEU A 52 -2.14 4.04 7.47
N ALA A 53 -1.39 4.36 8.52
CA ALA A 53 -1.64 5.54 9.32
C ALA A 53 -1.56 6.81 8.44
N PRO A 54 -2.42 7.82 8.66
CA PRO A 54 -2.48 9.01 7.82
C PRO A 54 -1.14 9.75 7.68
N ASP A 55 -0.40 9.87 8.78
CA ASP A 55 0.92 10.50 8.83
C ASP A 55 1.96 9.78 7.96
N LEU A 56 1.83 8.46 7.81
CA LEU A 56 2.70 7.66 6.96
C LEU A 56 2.34 7.80 5.48
N VAL A 57 1.06 7.95 5.16
CA VAL A 57 0.59 8.28 3.80
C VAL A 57 1.16 9.63 3.37
N GLU A 58 1.08 10.65 4.24
CA GLU A 58 1.67 11.97 3.99
C GLU A 58 3.19 11.87 3.78
N ALA A 59 3.90 11.16 4.67
CA ALA A 59 5.35 10.95 4.53
C ALA A 59 5.72 10.28 3.20
N ILE A 60 4.90 9.34 2.70
CA ILE A 60 5.10 8.67 1.41
C ILE A 60 4.92 9.64 0.23
N ILE A 61 3.88 10.48 0.29
CA ILE A 61 3.60 11.48 -0.74
C ILE A 61 4.70 12.55 -0.76
N ASP A 62 5.20 12.95 0.40
CA ASP A 62 6.29 13.91 0.55
C ASP A 62 7.67 13.34 0.15
N GLY A 63 7.77 12.04 -0.14
CA GLY A 63 9.04 11.40 -0.50
C GLY A 63 10.01 11.23 0.68
N ARG A 64 9.50 11.24 1.92
CA ARG A 64 10.28 11.12 3.16
C ARG A 64 10.52 9.68 3.62
N GLN A 65 10.13 8.70 2.82
CA GLN A 65 10.26 7.27 3.13
C GLN A 65 11.65 6.69 2.80
N SER A 66 12.15 5.79 3.66
CA SER A 66 13.34 5.00 3.37
C SER A 66 13.03 3.85 2.40
N MET A 67 13.98 3.48 1.54
CA MET A 67 13.80 2.41 0.54
C MET A 67 13.51 1.03 1.18
N ARG A 68 14.00 0.80 2.40
CA ARG A 68 13.77 -0.42 3.18
C ARG A 68 12.30 -0.57 3.58
N VAL A 69 11.66 0.53 3.98
CA VAL A 69 10.23 0.56 4.35
C VAL A 69 9.35 0.29 3.13
N GLN A 70 9.70 0.84 1.95
CA GLN A 70 8.95 0.57 0.72
C GLN A 70 8.96 -0.93 0.38
N LEU A 71 10.12 -1.58 0.49
CA LEU A 71 10.25 -3.00 0.19
C LEU A 71 9.48 -3.86 1.20
N GLN A 72 9.52 -3.50 2.48
CA GLN A 72 8.78 -4.24 3.52
C GLN A 72 7.27 -4.15 3.28
N ALA A 73 6.75 -2.95 2.98
CA ALA A 73 5.34 -2.75 2.69
C ALA A 73 4.86 -3.56 1.47
N LEU A 74 5.67 -3.61 0.40
CA LEU A 74 5.30 -4.30 -0.84
C LEU A 74 5.47 -5.83 -0.76
N VAL A 75 6.46 -6.33 -0.01
CA VAL A 75 6.83 -7.76 0.00
C VAL A 75 6.22 -8.51 1.19
N ARG A 76 6.20 -7.91 2.38
CA ARG A 76 5.80 -8.60 3.62
C ARG A 76 4.47 -8.13 4.20
N GLY A 77 3.91 -7.06 3.65
CA GLY A 77 2.75 -6.40 4.23
C GLY A 77 3.12 -5.61 5.50
N LEU A 78 2.13 -4.89 6.03
CA LEU A 78 2.29 -4.06 7.22
C LEU A 78 1.33 -4.51 8.33
N PRO A 79 1.71 -4.35 9.60
CA PRO A 79 0.80 -4.52 10.71
C PRO A 79 -0.39 -3.56 10.57
N VAL A 80 -1.56 -3.96 11.06
CA VAL A 80 -2.77 -3.12 10.99
C VAL A 80 -2.71 -2.02 12.04
N GLU A 81 -1.99 -2.26 13.14
CA GLU A 81 -1.80 -1.35 14.26
C GLU A 81 -0.88 -0.19 13.87
N TRP A 82 -1.41 1.04 13.89
CA TRP A 82 -0.66 2.24 13.50
C TRP A 82 0.58 2.50 14.35
N GLU A 83 0.55 2.20 15.64
CA GLU A 83 1.73 2.31 16.52
C GLU A 83 2.86 1.41 16.02
N ARG A 84 2.54 0.17 15.65
CA ARG A 84 3.52 -0.78 15.12
C ARG A 84 4.02 -0.36 13.73
N GLN A 85 3.17 0.26 12.91
CA GLN A 85 3.60 0.85 11.63
C GLN A 85 4.63 1.98 11.86
N ARG A 86 4.38 2.86 12.83
CA ARG A 86 5.29 3.97 13.18
C ARG A 86 6.63 3.44 13.72
N GLU A 87 6.61 2.41 14.56
CA GLU A 87 7.84 1.77 15.05
C GLU A 87 8.70 1.23 13.90
N LEU A 88 8.10 0.57 12.91
CA LEU A 88 8.82 0.06 11.73
C LEU A 88 9.42 1.19 10.88
N MET A 89 8.72 2.31 10.78
CA MET A 89 9.17 3.50 10.05
C MET A 89 10.31 4.22 10.79
N ALA A 90 10.23 4.33 12.12
CA ALA A 90 11.25 4.96 12.96
C ALA A 90 12.54 4.13 13.09
N SER A 91 12.42 2.80 13.08
CA SER A 91 13.55 1.86 13.23
C SER A 91 14.41 1.72 11.97
N SER A 92 14.10 2.46 10.90
CA SER A 92 14.79 2.39 9.62
C SER A 92 15.83 3.51 9.39
N CYS A 93 16.21 4.24 10.45
CA CYS A 93 17.39 5.12 10.46
C CYS A 93 18.69 4.33 10.44
#